data_AF-A0A4Y8M990-F1
#
_entry.id   AF-A0A4Y8M990-F1
#
_cell.length_a   1.000
_cell.length_b   1.000
_cell.length_c   1.000
_cell.angle_alpha   90.00
_cell.angle_beta   90.00
_cell.angle_gamma   90.00
#
_symmetry.space_group_name_H-M   'P 1'
#
loop_
_entity.id
_entity.type
_entity.pdbx_description
1 polymer ?
#
loop_
_entity_poly.entity_id
_entity_poly.type
_entity_poly.pdbx_seq_one_letter_code
_entity_poly.pdbx_strand_id
1 'polypeptide(L)'
;MSLMDALFYWLQMKWVSSAHPDDEAARETLLFFAQILSEDHGLTSFEVSSMDAGKVHVTYLKFDGSSRTVWFDREAVEQLNREMFGSPDNGNDDSDEAEEEETV
;
A
#
# COMPACT_ATOMS: atom_id res chain seq x y z
N MET A 1 -13.52 -8.83 1.52
CA MET A 1 -12.14 -8.31 1.63
C MET A 1 -11.87 -7.93 3.08
N SER A 2 -10.66 -8.07 3.61
CA SER A 2 -10.38 -7.56 4.97
C SER A 2 -10.07 -6.06 4.92
N LEU A 3 -10.29 -5.37 6.04
CA LEU A 3 -9.96 -3.94 6.17
C LEU A 3 -8.48 -3.66 5.91
N MET A 4 -7.59 -4.54 6.37
CA MET A 4 -6.14 -4.39 6.13
C MET A 4 -5.80 -4.54 4.65
N ASP A 5 -6.40 -5.51 3.96
CA ASP A 5 -6.20 -5.67 2.50
C ASP A 5 -6.71 -4.42 1.76
N ALA A 6 -7.89 -3.91 2.14
CA ALA A 6 -8.50 -2.74 1.49
C ALA A 6 -7.64 -1.49 1.68
N LEU A 7 -7.11 -1.28 2.89
CA LEU A 7 -6.19 -0.18 3.18
C LEU A 7 -4.89 -0.34 2.42
N PHE A 8 -4.37 -1.56 2.32
CA PHE A 8 -3.14 -1.86 1.61
C PHE A 8 -3.27 -1.58 0.10
N TYR A 9 -4.30 -2.12 -0.58
CA TYR A 9 -4.49 -1.84 -2.01
C TYR A 9 -4.85 -0.38 -2.27
N TRP A 10 -5.64 0.27 -1.41
CA TRP A 10 -5.86 1.71 -1.51
C TRP A 10 -4.53 2.48 -1.47
N LEU A 11 -3.63 2.10 -0.56
CA LEU A 11 -2.33 2.73 -0.40
C LEU A 11 -1.41 2.49 -1.61
N GLN A 12 -1.39 1.28 -2.16
CA GLN A 12 -0.68 0.97 -3.41
C GLN A 12 -1.20 1.84 -4.56
N MET A 13 -2.53 1.87 -4.77
CA MET A 13 -3.14 2.67 -5.82
C MET A 13 -2.93 4.17 -5.63
N LYS A 14 -2.84 4.64 -4.39
CA LYS A 14 -2.53 6.04 -4.07
C LYS A 14 -1.13 6.40 -4.55
N TRP A 15 -0.16 5.51 -4.34
CA TRP A 15 1.19 5.70 -4.83
C TRP A 15 1.25 5.68 -6.36
N VAL A 16 0.62 4.69 -6.99
CA VAL A 16 0.52 4.57 -8.45
C VAL A 16 -0.10 5.81 -9.07
N SER A 17 -1.27 6.24 -8.58
CA SER A 17 -1.97 7.43 -9.07
C SER A 17 -1.14 8.71 -8.85
N SER A 18 -0.30 8.75 -7.81
CA SER A 18 0.59 9.88 -7.56
C SER A 18 1.80 9.90 -8.51
N ALA A 19 2.32 8.73 -8.90
CA ALA A 19 3.42 8.59 -9.86
C ALA A 19 2.95 8.77 -11.31
N HIS A 20 1.71 8.35 -11.60
CA HIS A 20 1.08 8.37 -12.92
C HIS A 20 -0.27 9.11 -12.86
N PRO A 21 -0.27 10.45 -12.66
CA PRO A 21 -1.51 11.23 -12.52
C PRO A 21 -2.38 11.24 -13.79
N ASP A 22 -1.80 10.95 -14.95
CA ASP A 22 -2.50 10.82 -16.24
C ASP A 22 -3.21 9.47 -16.41
N ASP A 23 -2.95 8.48 -15.54
CA ASP A 23 -3.62 7.18 -15.58
C ASP A 23 -4.99 7.27 -14.89
N GLU A 24 -6.03 7.45 -15.71
CA GLU A 24 -7.40 7.53 -15.22
C GLU A 24 -7.86 6.22 -14.56
N ALA A 25 -7.43 5.07 -15.06
CA ALA A 25 -7.82 3.78 -14.50
C ALA A 25 -7.24 3.58 -13.10
N ALA A 26 -6.01 4.05 -12.85
CA ALA A 26 -5.42 4.05 -11.52
C ALA A 26 -6.23 4.92 -10.54
N ARG A 27 -6.61 6.12 -10.97
CA ARG A 27 -7.44 7.04 -10.18
C ARG A 27 -8.83 6.46 -9.87
N GLU A 28 -9.48 5.84 -10.85
CA GLU A 28 -10.77 5.18 -10.64
C GLU A 28 -10.67 4.02 -9.66
N THR A 29 -9.62 3.20 -9.79
CA THR A 29 -9.38 2.08 -8.88
C THR A 29 -9.07 2.55 -7.46
N LEU A 30 -8.34 3.66 -7.31
CA LEU A 30 -8.12 4.31 -6.00
C LEU A 30 -9.44 4.72 -5.34
N LEU A 31 -10.35 5.34 -6.11
CA LEU A 31 -11.68 5.73 -5.64
C LEU A 31 -12.53 4.53 -5.28
N PHE A 32 -12.44 3.44 -6.06
CA PHE A 32 -13.13 2.19 -5.77
C PHE A 32 -12.73 1.61 -4.40
N PHE A 33 -11.43 1.52 -4.10
CA PHE A 33 -10.98 1.07 -2.78
C PHE A 33 -11.36 2.04 -1.66
N ALA A 34 -11.31 3.36 -1.91
CA ALA A 34 -11.79 4.36 -0.96
C ALA A 34 -13.28 4.16 -0.61
N GLN A 35 -14.08 3.81 -1.62
CA GLN A 35 -15.50 3.50 -1.44
C GLN A 35 -15.68 2.22 -0.60
N ILE A 36 -14.96 1.13 -0.90
CA ILE A 36 -14.98 -0.10 -0.08
C ILE A 36 -14.60 0.20 1.39
N LEU A 37 -13.56 0.99 1.61
CA LEU A 37 -13.13 1.39 2.96
C LEU A 37 -14.25 2.12 3.72
N SER A 38 -15.01 2.97 3.03
CA SER A 38 -16.11 3.70 3.63
C SER A 38 -17.39 2.86 3.81
N GLU A 39 -17.82 2.13 2.78
CA GLU A 39 -19.12 1.43 2.75
C GLU A 39 -19.06 0.06 3.43
N ASP A 40 -18.08 -0.78 3.11
CA ASP A 40 -17.94 -2.13 3.69
C ASP A 40 -17.33 -2.09 5.09
N HIS A 41 -16.38 -1.18 5.34
CA HIS A 41 -15.63 -1.12 6.59
C HIS A 41 -16.01 0.03 7.53
N GLY A 42 -16.88 0.95 7.07
CA GLY A 42 -17.40 2.03 7.89
C GLY A 42 -16.36 3.10 8.27
N LEU A 43 -15.33 3.29 7.43
CA LEU A 43 -14.35 4.36 7.65
C LEU A 43 -14.91 5.70 7.23
N THR A 44 -14.75 6.70 8.10
CA THR A 44 -15.14 8.09 7.84
C THR A 44 -13.96 8.93 7.38
N SER A 45 -12.74 8.57 7.79
CA SER A 45 -11.51 9.20 7.31
C SER A 45 -10.37 8.18 7.33
N PHE A 46 -9.42 8.31 6.41
CA PHE A 46 -8.19 7.53 6.40
C PHE A 46 -7.11 8.30 5.64
N GLU A 47 -5.95 8.43 6.27
CA GLU A 47 -4.85 9.24 5.74
C GLU A 47 -3.49 8.66 6.14
N VAL A 48 -2.48 8.97 5.34
CA VAL A 48 -1.09 8.63 5.67
C VAL A 48 -0.61 9.66 6.69
N SER A 49 -0.40 9.24 7.92
CA SER A 49 -0.01 10.13 9.01
C SER A 49 1.50 10.35 9.09
N SER A 50 2.28 9.31 8.82
CA SER A 50 3.75 9.38 8.80
C SER A 50 4.33 8.41 7.79
N MET A 51 5.50 8.76 7.25
CA MET A 51 6.31 7.87 6.42
C MET A 51 7.74 7.86 6.95
N ASP A 52 8.25 6.66 7.21
CA ASP A 52 9.59 6.40 7.75
C ASP A 52 10.45 5.67 6.71
N ALA A 53 11.70 5.33 7.07
CA ALA A 53 12.72 4.76 6.17
C ALA A 53 12.29 3.50 5.40
N GLY A 54 11.27 2.78 5.87
CA GLY A 54 10.66 1.67 5.14
C GLY A 54 9.20 1.41 5.51
N LYS A 55 8.54 2.33 6.23
CA LYS A 55 7.19 2.10 6.77
C LYS A 55 6.26 3.26 6.46
N VAL A 56 5.03 2.94 6.11
CA VAL A 56 3.97 3.91 5.87
C VAL A 56 2.90 3.73 6.94
N HIS A 57 2.76 4.74 7.80
CA HIS A 57 1.76 4.77 8.85
C HIS A 57 0.47 5.38 8.32
N VAL A 58 -0.62 4.62 8.40
CA VAL A 58 -1.97 5.05 8.00
C VAL A 58 -2.84 5.12 9.25
N THR A 59 -3.41 6.29 9.50
CA THR A 59 -4.43 6.47 10.54
C THR A 59 -5.79 6.54 9.88
N TYR A 60 -6.74 5.78 10.44
CA TYR A 60 -8.12 5.79 9.99
C TYR A 60 -9.07 6.01 11.17
N LEU A 61 -10.22 6.61 10.87
CA LEU A 61 -11.32 6.87 11.78
C LEU A 61 -12.55 6.11 11.30
N LYS A 62 -13.23 5.44 12.22
CA LYS A 62 -14.50 4.77 11.97
C LYS A 62 -15.69 5.67 12.29
N PHE A 63 -16.86 5.32 11.78
CA PHE A 63 -18.12 6.00 12.10
C PHE A 63 -18.47 5.95 13.60
N ASP A 64 -17.98 4.95 14.33
CA ASP A 64 -18.18 4.83 15.78
C ASP A 64 -17.31 5.81 16.60
N GLY A 65 -16.39 6.54 15.94
CA GLY A 65 -15.45 7.46 16.58
C GLY A 65 -14.12 6.83 16.97
N SER A 66 -13.95 5.51 16.81
CA SER A 66 -12.67 4.85 17.03
C SER A 66 -11.66 5.19 15.95
N SER A 67 -10.51 5.75 16.35
CA SER A 67 -9.34 5.93 15.49
C SER A 67 -8.30 4.84 15.71
N ARG A 68 -7.69 4.34 14.65
CA ARG A 68 -6.58 3.41 14.74
C ARG A 68 -5.49 3.73 13.73
N THR A 69 -4.25 3.53 14.15
CA THR A 69 -3.07 3.65 13.29
C THR A 69 -2.52 2.26 13.01
N VAL A 70 -2.25 2.00 11.73
CA VAL A 70 -1.59 0.79 11.24
C VAL A 70 -0.38 1.20 10.40
N TRP A 71 0.53 0.26 10.17
CA TRP A 71 1.70 0.49 9.33
C TRP A 71 1.81 -0.61 8.27
N PHE A 72 2.36 -0.23 7.12
CA PHE A 72 2.64 -1.13 6.01
C PHE A 72 4.09 -0.95 5.56
N ASP A 73 4.70 -2.02 5.04
CA ASP A 73 6.02 -1.94 4.44
C ASP A 73 5.96 -1.10 3.16
N ARG A 74 6.78 -0.05 3.13
CA ARG A 74 6.83 0.91 2.04
C ARG A 74 7.20 0.24 0.73
N GLU A 75 8.16 -0.68 0.77
CA GLU A 75 8.57 -1.42 -0.43
C GLU A 75 7.43 -2.24 -1.03
N ALA A 76 6.62 -2.89 -0.20
CA ALA A 76 5.46 -3.66 -0.64
C ALA A 76 4.35 -2.75 -1.22
N VAL A 77 4.20 -1.54 -0.69
CA VAL A 77 3.28 -0.53 -1.23
C VAL A 77 3.74 -0.04 -2.60
N GLU A 78 5.03 0.21 -2.76
CA GLU A 78 5.62 0.72 -4.00
C GLU A 78 5.84 -0.39 -5.05
N GLN A 79 5.85 -1.66 -4.63
CA GLN A 79 6.08 -2.82 -5.48
C GLN A 79 5.15 -2.85 -6.69
N LEU A 80 3.83 -2.65 -6.47
CA LEU A 80 2.86 -2.66 -7.56
C LEU A 80 3.17 -1.62 -8.64
N ASN A 81 3.62 -0.43 -8.25
CA ASN A 81 4.00 0.62 -9.19
C ASN A 81 5.24 0.21 -10.00
N ARG A 82 6.23 -0.40 -9.34
CA ARG A 82 7.42 -0.95 -10.02
C ARG A 82 7.06 -2.08 -10.98
N GLU A 83 6.15 -2.96 -10.61
CA GLU A 83 5.73 -4.08 -11.46
C GLU A 83 4.90 -3.64 -12.68
N MET A 84 4.00 -2.66 -12.51
CA MET A 84 3.13 -2.19 -13.60
C MET A 84 3.80 -1.16 -14.51
N PHE A 85 4.61 -0.26 -13.96
CA PHE A 85 5.15 0.90 -14.67
C PHE A 85 6.69 1.00 -14.64
N GLY A 86 7.36 0.11 -13.92
CA GLY A 86 8.82 0.05 -13.93
C GLY A 86 9.32 -0.32 -15.31
N SER A 87 10.22 0.50 -15.84
CA SER A 87 11.05 0.12 -16.99
C SER A 87 11.78 -1.19 -16.67
N PRO A 88 11.98 -2.10 -17.64
CA PRO A 88 12.86 -3.25 -17.43
C PRO A 88 14.31 -2.76 -17.42
N ASP A 89 14.76 -2.17 -16.31
CA ASP A 89 16.18 -1.92 -16.11
C ASP A 89 16.77 -3.10 -15.32
N ASN A 90 17.54 -3.91 -16.05
CA ASN A 90 18.36 -4.97 -15.51
C ASN A 90 19.28 -4.43 -14.39
N GLY A 91 19.15 -4.94 -13.16
CA GLY A 91 20.20 -4.77 -12.15
C GLY A 91 19.77 -5.03 -10.71
N ASN A 92 19.86 -6.29 -10.29
CA ASN A 92 20.42 -6.75 -9.01
C ASN A 92 20.46 -5.75 -7.83
N ASP A 93 19.68 -5.99 -6.76
CA ASP A 93 19.93 -5.70 -5.32
C ASP A 93 18.61 -6.09 -4.58
N ASP A 94 18.52 -6.95 -3.56
CA ASP A 94 19.53 -7.56 -2.70
C ASP A 94 19.01 -8.92 -2.20
N SER A 95 19.95 -9.82 -1.98
CA SER A 95 19.75 -11.19 -1.52
C SER A 95 19.34 -11.27 -0.05
N ASP A 96 18.39 -12.16 0.26
CA ASP A 96 18.34 -12.81 1.57
C ASP A 96 17.94 -14.28 1.37
N GLU A 97 18.82 -15.00 0.66
CA GLU A 97 18.89 -16.46 0.70
C GLU A 97 19.96 -16.80 1.75
N ALA A 98 19.55 -16.92 3.00
CA ALA A 98 20.31 -17.64 4.01
C ALA A 98 19.70 -19.04 4.13
N GLU A 99 20.02 -19.90 3.16
CA GLU A 99 19.89 -21.35 3.35
C GLU A 99 20.91 -21.76 4.43
N GLU A 100 20.42 -22.27 5.55
CA GLU A 100 21.24 -22.88 6.59
C GLU A 100 21.95 -24.11 6.02
N GLU A 101 23.27 -24.03 5.81
CA GLU A 101 24.12 -25.20 5.52
C GLU A 101 24.11 -26.17 6.73
N GLU A 102 23.46 -27.31 6.54
CA GLU A 102 23.61 -28.51 7.36
C GLU A 102 25.02 -29.09 7.14
N THR A 103 25.96 -28.80 8.05
CA THR A 103 27.25 -29.50 8.08
C THR A 103 27.15 -30.79 8.89
N VAL A 104 27.39 -31.91 8.20
CA VAL A 104 27.53 -33.28 8.72
C VAL A 104 28.72 -33.46 9.67
#